data_AF-A0A9X6FXU1-F1
#
_entry.id   AF-A0A9X6FXU1-F1
#
_cell.length_a   1.000
_cell.length_b   1.000
_cell.length_c   1.000
_cell.angle_alpha   90.00
_cell.angle_beta   90.00
_cell.angle_gamma   90.00
#
_symmetry.space_group_name_H-M   'P 1'
#
loop_
_entity.id
_entity.type
_entity.pdbx_description
1 polymer ?
#
loop_
_entity_poly.entity_id
_entity_poly.type
_entity_poly.pdbx_seq_one_letter_code
_entity_poly.pdbx_strand_id
1 'polypeptide(L)'
;MYILEHKSYQYAKDVVDGKIASAKYIKKACQNFIDDIFDPHCKYFIDEDLLKLIENITKLINMPTGLRVGVSSYEALAGFQWFFIVNALCWKHKDKPTKRRYEKCVLLIARKSGKSFLTALLILILMLIEPKHSEFYSVAPDRDLSSIIKKEIAKMLDASPGISKHFKTVLKEVRCLITKNKFEPLATSNDRMDGRLATGFVADEVGALKTSYPIEAMESSQLNTLNRLGILISTAYDTMHNPMVDQIEFAQKVMDGHINDETLFALLYKPDNMKDWTSDEALLQANPLAIELPENLDELKKKRDKAIAMPSAQTNFKTKHLNIFVDGDIAEVYVSTDDLRKGKISNFDWEGRKVHIGVDLAQSNDNTAVSMVTYDEETETFVTKVWAFLPEGKVEDKMKLEKVDYRVMERQGFCFFSGDKVINYGDIEKFVMDLADNYRVVVGQIGYDRYNAMSSVNKWEDAGFNTVEIKQHSSVLHPATKLLKEMVLNEKFKYEANQLFEINVANAREVLDNNLSGYVNKKKSTGKIDMLAATINAVHLWNLELLEGKSVYEDRGFIML
;
A
#
# COMPACT_ATOMS: atom_id res chain seq x y z
N MET A 1 -8.85 -42.05 0.24
CA MET A 1 -8.00 -41.11 -0.54
C MET A 1 -6.75 -40.87 0.28
N TYR A 2 -5.57 -41.12 -0.29
CA TYR A 2 -4.28 -40.95 0.37
C TYR A 2 -4.10 -39.52 0.95
N ILE A 3 -4.66 -38.50 0.28
CA ILE A 3 -4.60 -37.12 0.75
C ILE A 3 -5.14 -36.93 2.19
N LEU A 4 -6.10 -37.73 2.64
CA LEU A 4 -6.70 -37.59 3.97
C LEU A 4 -5.73 -37.88 5.12
N GLU A 5 -4.68 -38.65 4.85
CA GLU A 5 -3.61 -38.97 5.80
C GLU A 5 -2.45 -37.96 5.72
N HIS A 6 -2.43 -37.11 4.68
CA HIS A 6 -1.32 -36.22 4.39
C HIS A 6 -1.34 -34.95 5.26
N LYS A 7 -0.15 -34.42 5.56
CA LYS A 7 0.05 -33.23 6.41
C LYS A 7 -0.72 -32.00 5.94
N SER A 8 -0.91 -31.83 4.63
CA SER A 8 -1.69 -30.71 4.06
C SER A 8 -3.17 -30.78 4.42
N TYR A 9 -3.77 -31.99 4.41
CA TYR A 9 -5.17 -32.16 4.79
C TYR A 9 -5.35 -31.99 6.29
N GLN A 10 -4.45 -32.55 7.11
CA GLN A 10 -4.48 -32.36 8.55
C GLN A 10 -4.38 -30.87 8.93
N TYR A 11 -3.48 -30.12 8.28
CA TYR A 11 -3.40 -28.66 8.45
C TYR A 11 -4.73 -27.97 8.09
N ALA A 12 -5.31 -28.27 6.92
CA ALA A 12 -6.57 -27.67 6.50
C ALA A 12 -7.71 -27.97 7.48
N LYS A 13 -7.79 -29.23 7.93
CA LYS A 13 -8.78 -29.68 8.91
C LYS A 13 -8.59 -28.98 10.24
N ASP A 14 -7.37 -28.90 10.76
CA ASP A 14 -7.09 -28.26 12.05
C ASP A 14 -7.34 -26.74 12.04
N VAL A 15 -7.19 -26.10 10.87
CA VAL A 15 -7.59 -24.70 10.66
C VAL A 15 -9.13 -24.55 10.70
N VAL A 16 -9.86 -25.40 9.98
CA VAL A 16 -11.33 -25.37 9.91
C VAL A 16 -11.96 -25.73 11.26
N ASP A 17 -11.43 -26.73 11.94
CA ASP A 17 -11.83 -27.16 13.29
C ASP A 17 -11.48 -26.11 14.37
N GLY A 18 -10.72 -25.05 14.04
CA GLY A 18 -10.33 -23.99 14.97
C GLY A 18 -9.21 -24.36 15.94
N LYS A 19 -8.52 -25.50 15.74
CA LYS A 19 -7.34 -25.89 16.54
C LYS A 19 -6.13 -25.02 16.22
N ILE A 20 -6.01 -24.58 14.96
CA ILE A 20 -4.97 -23.63 14.51
C ILE A 20 -5.59 -22.25 14.36
N ALA A 21 -5.21 -21.31 15.23
CA ALA A 21 -5.65 -19.92 15.18
C ALA A 21 -5.31 -19.30 13.81
N SER A 22 -6.34 -18.99 13.03
CA SER A 22 -6.21 -18.57 11.64
C SER A 22 -7.25 -17.50 11.28
N ALA A 23 -6.81 -16.54 10.47
CA ALA A 23 -7.66 -15.47 9.96
C ALA A 23 -8.67 -15.98 8.91
N LYS A 24 -9.67 -15.15 8.59
CA LYS A 24 -10.82 -15.53 7.75
C LYS A 24 -10.43 -16.09 6.38
N TYR A 25 -9.42 -15.52 5.72
CA TYR A 25 -9.03 -15.96 4.37
C TYR A 25 -8.26 -17.30 4.41
N ILE A 26 -7.47 -17.56 5.45
CA ILE A 26 -6.82 -18.87 5.62
C ILE A 26 -7.87 -19.95 5.88
N LYS A 27 -8.83 -19.68 6.78
CA LYS A 27 -9.97 -20.57 7.04
C LYS A 27 -10.75 -20.87 5.75
N LYS A 28 -11.03 -19.85 4.94
CA LYS A 28 -11.74 -20.00 3.66
C LYS A 28 -10.95 -20.85 2.65
N ALA A 29 -9.64 -20.63 2.51
CA ALA A 29 -8.80 -21.45 1.63
C ALA A 29 -8.77 -22.93 2.06
N CYS A 30 -8.67 -23.18 3.38
CA CYS A 30 -8.71 -24.54 3.93
C CYS A 30 -10.09 -25.20 3.79
N GLN A 31 -11.18 -24.45 4.00
CA GLN A 31 -12.54 -24.94 3.80
C GLN A 31 -12.78 -25.30 2.33
N ASN A 32 -12.47 -24.41 1.39
CA ASN A 32 -12.60 -24.68 -0.05
C ASN A 32 -11.80 -25.92 -0.48
N PHE A 33 -10.59 -26.10 0.06
CA PHE A 33 -9.80 -27.30 -0.21
C PHE A 33 -10.48 -28.60 0.26
N ILE A 34 -11.10 -28.58 1.44
CA ILE A 34 -11.84 -29.73 1.99
C ILE A 34 -13.11 -29.96 1.17
N ASP A 35 -13.86 -28.90 0.87
CA ASP A 35 -15.10 -28.97 0.08
C ASP A 35 -14.82 -29.56 -1.30
N ASP A 36 -13.78 -29.07 -2.00
CA ASP A 36 -13.39 -29.56 -3.32
C ASP A 36 -12.96 -31.04 -3.32
N ILE A 37 -12.43 -31.57 -2.21
CA ILE A 37 -12.07 -32.99 -2.06
C ILE A 37 -13.31 -33.87 -1.99
N PHE A 38 -14.35 -33.41 -1.29
CA PHE A 38 -15.56 -34.19 -1.03
C PHE A 38 -16.71 -33.89 -1.98
N ASP A 39 -16.62 -32.85 -2.80
CA ASP A 39 -17.61 -32.51 -3.81
C ASP A 39 -17.56 -33.49 -5.01
N PRO A 40 -18.61 -34.32 -5.23
CA PRO A 40 -18.67 -35.23 -6.36
C PRO A 40 -18.70 -34.49 -7.72
N HIS A 41 -19.14 -33.23 -7.73
CA HIS A 41 -19.25 -32.39 -8.94
C HIS A 41 -18.02 -31.52 -9.20
N CYS A 42 -17.01 -31.54 -8.31
CA CYS A 42 -15.80 -30.75 -8.49
C CYS A 42 -15.12 -31.09 -9.82
N LYS A 43 -14.76 -30.08 -10.61
CA LYS A 43 -14.08 -30.25 -11.91
C LYS A 43 -12.64 -30.74 -11.78
N TYR A 44 -12.12 -30.72 -10.55
CA TYR A 44 -10.72 -30.95 -10.23
C TYR A 44 -10.56 -32.18 -9.34
N PHE A 45 -9.37 -32.75 -9.36
CA PHE A 45 -8.96 -33.80 -8.43
C PHE A 45 -7.51 -33.59 -8.01
N ILE A 46 -7.13 -34.17 -6.87
CA ILE A 46 -5.74 -34.19 -6.42
C ILE A 46 -5.07 -35.42 -7.03
N ASP A 47 -3.99 -35.20 -7.79
CA ASP A 47 -3.14 -36.26 -8.33
C ASP A 47 -2.29 -36.86 -7.19
N GLU A 48 -2.75 -37.97 -6.63
CA GLU A 48 -2.09 -38.67 -5.51
C GLU A 48 -0.76 -39.32 -5.92
N ASP A 49 -0.58 -39.67 -7.21
CA ASP A 49 0.69 -40.22 -7.69
C ASP A 49 1.75 -39.12 -7.79
N LEU A 50 1.36 -37.93 -8.27
CA LEU A 50 2.21 -36.75 -8.23
C LEU A 50 2.54 -36.34 -6.79
N LEU A 51 1.57 -36.41 -5.87
CA LEU A 51 1.81 -36.14 -4.45
C LEU A 51 2.89 -37.07 -3.87
N LYS A 52 2.75 -38.38 -4.06
CA LYS A 52 3.74 -39.38 -3.61
C LYS A 52 5.11 -39.15 -4.23
N LEU A 53 5.16 -38.76 -5.51
CA LEU A 53 6.41 -38.39 -6.18
C LEU A 53 7.06 -37.18 -5.51
N ILE A 54 6.29 -36.13 -5.22
CA ILE A 54 6.79 -34.93 -4.53
C ILE A 54 7.31 -35.30 -3.13
N GLU A 55 6.58 -36.13 -2.36
CA GLU A 55 7.05 -36.61 -1.06
C GLU A 55 8.38 -37.35 -1.18
N ASN A 56 8.51 -38.26 -2.16
CA ASN A 56 9.75 -38.98 -2.39
C ASN A 56 10.91 -38.06 -2.81
N ILE A 57 10.65 -37.04 -3.63
CA ILE A 57 11.66 -36.02 -3.96
C ILE A 57 12.08 -35.26 -2.69
N THR A 58 11.12 -34.79 -1.88
CA THR A 58 11.42 -34.02 -0.66
C THR A 58 12.16 -34.84 0.41
N LYS A 59 12.02 -36.17 0.43
CA LYS A 59 12.82 -37.08 1.29
C LYS A 59 14.30 -37.10 0.90
N LEU A 60 14.63 -36.76 -0.35
CA LEU A 60 16.01 -36.71 -0.85
C LEU A 60 16.65 -35.32 -0.74
N ILE A 61 15.87 -34.30 -0.40
CA ILE A 61 16.32 -32.90 -0.27
C ILE A 61 16.45 -32.56 1.20
N ASN A 62 17.66 -32.35 1.70
CA ASN A 62 17.90 -32.00 3.10
C ASN A 62 17.89 -30.48 3.32
N MET A 63 17.47 -30.09 4.52
CA MET A 63 17.57 -28.71 5.00
C MET A 63 19.04 -28.27 5.08
N PRO A 64 19.43 -27.19 4.38
CA PRO A 64 20.82 -26.74 4.38
C PRO A 64 21.18 -25.86 5.58
N THR A 65 20.20 -25.19 6.20
CA THR A 65 20.40 -24.22 7.29
C THR A 65 19.20 -24.21 8.24
N GLY A 66 19.35 -23.59 9.42
CA GLY A 66 18.28 -23.41 10.42
C GLY A 66 18.24 -24.50 11.50
N LEU A 67 17.14 -24.56 12.25
CA LEU A 67 16.98 -25.49 13.39
C LEU A 67 16.89 -26.97 12.99
N ARG A 68 16.64 -27.26 11.71
CA ARG A 68 16.45 -28.62 11.18
C ARG A 68 17.51 -29.04 10.17
N VAL A 69 18.74 -28.50 10.25
CA VAL A 69 19.84 -28.84 9.33
C VAL A 69 20.02 -30.36 9.21
N GLY A 70 20.18 -30.85 7.97
CA GLY A 70 20.39 -32.26 7.68
C GLY A 70 19.13 -33.13 7.71
N VAL A 71 18.02 -32.62 8.26
CA VAL A 71 16.71 -33.28 8.20
C VAL A 71 16.15 -33.16 6.78
N SER A 72 15.47 -34.20 6.31
CA SER A 72 14.83 -34.16 4.99
C SER A 72 13.74 -33.08 4.95
N SER A 73 13.54 -32.46 3.80
CA SER A 73 12.49 -31.45 3.60
C SER A 73 11.11 -32.05 3.87
N TYR A 74 10.94 -33.34 3.60
CA TYR A 74 9.71 -34.06 3.90
C TYR A 74 9.31 -33.97 5.39
N GLU A 75 10.28 -34.18 6.27
CA GLU A 75 10.10 -34.11 7.72
C GLU A 75 10.13 -32.67 8.22
N ALA A 76 10.94 -31.81 7.60
CA ALA A 76 11.14 -30.43 8.01
C ALA A 76 9.97 -29.48 7.68
N LEU A 77 9.25 -29.73 6.59
CA LEU A 77 8.12 -28.92 6.15
C LEU A 77 6.97 -28.94 7.16
N ALA A 78 6.52 -27.73 7.52
CA ALA A 78 5.33 -27.48 8.33
C ALA A 78 4.03 -27.77 7.55
N GLY A 79 2.93 -27.95 8.26
CA GLY A 79 1.62 -28.27 7.68
C GLY A 79 1.16 -27.25 6.62
N PHE A 80 1.33 -25.95 6.90
CA PHE A 80 0.96 -24.90 5.95
C PHE A 80 1.85 -24.87 4.69
N GLN A 81 3.11 -25.28 4.80
CA GLN A 81 4.03 -25.35 3.66
C GLN A 81 3.64 -26.51 2.75
N TRP A 82 3.32 -27.67 3.35
CA TRP A 82 2.70 -28.78 2.63
C TRP A 82 1.38 -28.38 1.97
N PHE A 83 0.52 -27.66 2.69
CA PHE A 83 -0.73 -27.14 2.15
C PHE A 83 -0.50 -26.26 0.91
N PHE A 84 0.50 -25.39 0.94
CA PHE A 84 0.86 -24.57 -0.21
C PHE A 84 1.39 -25.41 -1.39
N ILE A 85 2.30 -26.35 -1.15
CA ILE A 85 2.89 -27.22 -2.20
C ILE A 85 1.81 -28.06 -2.88
N VAL A 86 0.96 -28.72 -2.08
CA VAL A 86 -0.11 -29.59 -2.62
C VAL A 86 -1.10 -28.78 -3.43
N ASN A 87 -1.52 -27.61 -2.94
CA ASN A 87 -2.41 -26.76 -3.71
C ASN A 87 -1.75 -26.27 -5.00
N ALA A 88 -0.53 -25.74 -4.91
CA ALA A 88 0.17 -25.19 -6.07
C ALA A 88 0.46 -26.23 -7.16
N LEU A 89 0.66 -27.51 -6.83
CA LEU A 89 1.19 -28.52 -7.78
C LEU A 89 0.23 -29.68 -8.09
N CYS A 90 -0.58 -30.15 -7.14
CA CYS A 90 -1.24 -31.46 -7.25
C CYS A 90 -2.69 -31.41 -7.76
N TRP A 91 -3.34 -30.24 -7.76
CA TRP A 91 -4.70 -30.14 -8.33
C TRP A 91 -4.67 -30.16 -9.85
N LYS A 92 -5.46 -31.05 -10.44
CA LYS A 92 -5.57 -31.23 -11.89
C LYS A 92 -7.01 -31.28 -12.35
N HIS A 93 -7.19 -30.98 -13.62
CA HIS A 93 -8.48 -31.06 -14.32
C HIS A 93 -8.91 -32.52 -14.53
N LYS A 94 -10.15 -32.88 -14.16
CA LYS A 94 -10.69 -34.24 -14.41
C LYS A 94 -10.82 -34.53 -15.91
N ASP A 95 -11.21 -33.54 -16.71
CA ASP A 95 -11.37 -33.63 -18.18
C ASP A 95 -10.02 -33.61 -18.92
N LYS A 96 -8.99 -33.01 -18.31
CA LYS A 96 -7.63 -32.98 -18.83
C LYS A 96 -6.59 -33.23 -17.73
N PRO A 97 -6.36 -34.50 -17.32
CA PRO A 97 -5.44 -34.86 -16.21
C PRO A 97 -3.96 -34.50 -16.41
N THR A 98 -3.59 -33.94 -17.56
CA THR A 98 -2.25 -33.36 -17.79
C THR A 98 -2.17 -31.88 -17.44
N LYS A 99 -3.31 -31.21 -17.24
CA LYS A 99 -3.42 -29.78 -16.93
C LYS A 99 -3.61 -29.56 -15.43
N ARG A 100 -2.73 -28.74 -14.84
CA ARG A 100 -2.82 -28.23 -13.47
C ARG A 100 -3.94 -27.19 -13.35
N ARG A 101 -4.66 -27.18 -12.23
CA ARG A 101 -5.72 -26.21 -11.91
C ARG A 101 -5.14 -24.81 -11.74
N TYR A 102 -4.24 -24.66 -10.76
CA TYR A 102 -3.75 -23.36 -10.36
C TYR A 102 -2.61 -22.91 -11.28
N GLU A 103 -2.82 -21.75 -11.87
CA GLU A 103 -1.88 -21.09 -12.78
C GLU A 103 -1.17 -19.92 -12.06
N LYS A 104 -1.75 -19.42 -10.96
CA LYS A 104 -1.19 -18.34 -10.13
C LYS A 104 -1.39 -18.59 -8.64
N CYS A 105 -0.34 -18.41 -7.86
CA CYS A 105 -0.33 -18.55 -6.41
C CYS A 105 0.13 -17.26 -5.74
N VAL A 106 -0.64 -16.71 -4.80
CA VAL A 106 -0.29 -15.53 -4.01
C VAL A 106 -0.07 -15.92 -2.55
N LEU A 107 1.11 -15.62 -2.00
CA LEU A 107 1.47 -15.89 -0.61
C LEU A 107 1.89 -14.61 0.11
N LEU A 108 1.00 -14.07 0.94
CA LEU A 108 1.35 -13.02 1.91
C LEU A 108 1.71 -13.70 3.23
N ILE A 109 2.96 -13.60 3.66
CA ILE A 109 3.42 -14.25 4.90
C ILE A 109 4.58 -13.47 5.54
N ALA A 110 4.63 -13.44 6.88
CA ALA A 110 5.52 -12.56 7.64
C ALA A 110 7.00 -12.99 7.56
N ARG A 111 7.92 -12.13 8.04
CA ARG A 111 9.36 -12.46 8.06
C ARG A 111 9.63 -13.67 8.96
N LYS A 112 10.69 -14.42 8.63
CA LYS A 112 11.13 -15.65 9.32
C LYS A 112 10.17 -16.85 9.21
N SER A 113 9.26 -16.88 8.24
CA SER A 113 8.37 -18.03 7.99
C SER A 113 8.91 -19.04 6.95
N GLY A 114 10.20 -19.02 6.64
CA GLY A 114 10.80 -19.99 5.70
C GLY A 114 10.44 -19.80 4.22
N LYS A 115 10.09 -18.57 3.78
CA LYS A 115 9.71 -18.27 2.39
C LYS A 115 10.75 -18.67 1.35
N SER A 116 11.98 -18.19 1.49
CA SER A 116 13.05 -18.43 0.51
C SER A 116 13.41 -19.91 0.39
N PHE A 117 13.27 -20.65 1.50
CA PHE A 117 13.37 -22.11 1.50
C PHE A 117 12.21 -22.74 0.69
N LEU A 118 10.97 -22.35 0.98
CA LEU A 118 9.78 -22.88 0.30
C LEU A 118 9.83 -22.63 -1.22
N THR A 119 10.23 -21.43 -1.65
CA THR A 119 10.34 -21.09 -3.08
C THR A 119 11.46 -21.83 -3.77
N ALA A 120 12.64 -21.94 -3.15
CA ALA A 120 13.75 -22.73 -3.68
C ALA A 120 13.37 -24.21 -3.84
N LEU A 121 12.68 -24.78 -2.85
CA LEU A 121 12.19 -26.16 -2.91
C LEU A 121 11.15 -26.37 -4.02
N LEU A 122 10.19 -25.45 -4.16
CA LEU A 122 9.19 -25.50 -5.23
C LEU A 122 9.84 -25.44 -6.63
N ILE A 123 10.80 -24.54 -6.84
CA ILE A 123 11.54 -24.47 -8.11
C ILE A 123 12.30 -25.78 -8.37
N LEU A 124 12.98 -26.33 -7.35
CA LEU A 124 13.68 -27.61 -7.48
C LEU A 124 12.74 -28.76 -7.89
N ILE A 125 11.56 -28.84 -7.25
CA ILE A 125 10.52 -29.82 -7.59
C ILE A 125 10.04 -29.61 -9.03
N LEU A 126 9.68 -28.37 -9.41
CA LEU A 126 9.24 -28.04 -10.76
C LEU A 126 10.28 -28.39 -11.83
N MET A 127 11.56 -28.13 -11.56
CA MET A 127 12.65 -28.51 -12.46
C MET A 127 12.73 -30.03 -12.71
N LEU A 128 12.26 -30.86 -11.77
CA LEU A 128 12.24 -32.32 -11.87
C LEU A 128 10.95 -32.86 -12.51
N ILE A 129 9.79 -32.24 -12.25
CA ILE A 129 8.48 -32.78 -12.66
C ILE A 129 7.94 -32.20 -13.96
N GLU A 130 8.36 -30.98 -14.34
CA GLU A 130 7.86 -30.32 -15.55
C GLU A 130 8.55 -30.82 -16.82
N PRO A 131 7.89 -30.69 -18.00
CA PRO A 131 8.41 -31.17 -19.28
C PRO A 131 9.83 -30.70 -19.58
N LYS A 132 10.55 -31.49 -20.38
CA LYS A 132 11.93 -31.19 -20.77
C LYS A 132 12.05 -29.82 -21.44
N HIS A 133 13.17 -29.15 -21.19
CA HIS A 133 13.48 -27.81 -21.70
C HIS A 133 12.58 -26.68 -21.15
N SER A 134 11.91 -26.92 -20.02
CA SER A 134 11.18 -25.86 -19.30
C SER A 134 12.14 -24.83 -18.68
N GLU A 135 11.70 -23.58 -18.64
CA GLU A 135 12.47 -22.47 -18.08
C GLU A 135 11.79 -21.87 -16.85
N PHE A 136 12.58 -21.65 -15.80
CA PHE A 136 12.11 -21.12 -14.53
C PHE A 136 12.87 -19.86 -14.15
N TYR A 137 12.18 -18.95 -13.48
CA TYR A 137 12.75 -17.64 -13.18
C TYR A 137 12.43 -17.19 -11.77
N SER A 138 13.37 -16.50 -11.12
CA SER A 138 13.05 -15.62 -9.99
C SER A 138 13.11 -14.17 -10.43
N VAL A 139 12.19 -13.35 -9.93
CA VAL A 139 12.10 -11.94 -10.25
C VAL A 139 12.12 -11.13 -8.97
N ALA A 140 12.98 -10.13 -8.91
CA ALA A 140 13.09 -9.19 -7.80
C ALA A 140 13.60 -7.82 -8.27
N PRO A 141 13.50 -6.75 -7.45
CA PRO A 141 13.94 -5.41 -7.82
C PRO A 141 15.39 -5.35 -8.30
N ASP A 142 16.30 -6.01 -7.58
CA ASP A 142 17.74 -5.99 -7.84
C ASP A 142 18.37 -7.39 -7.95
N ARG A 143 19.64 -7.42 -8.32
CA ARG A 143 20.39 -8.66 -8.59
C ARG A 143 20.67 -9.47 -7.33
N ASP A 144 20.86 -8.82 -6.20
CA ASP A 144 21.14 -9.51 -4.94
C ASP A 144 19.89 -10.23 -4.43
N LEU A 145 18.75 -9.55 -4.45
CA LEU A 145 17.44 -10.12 -4.10
C LEU A 145 17.05 -11.26 -5.03
N SER A 146 17.13 -11.06 -6.36
CA SER A 146 16.74 -12.08 -7.34
C SER A 146 17.61 -13.34 -7.23
N SER A 147 18.89 -13.18 -6.84
CA SER A 147 19.83 -14.29 -6.66
C SER A 147 19.63 -15.09 -5.37
N ILE A 148 18.79 -14.65 -4.43
CA ILE A 148 18.56 -15.35 -3.14
C ILE A 148 18.07 -16.77 -3.39
N ILE A 149 17.04 -16.94 -4.23
CA ILE A 149 16.45 -18.26 -4.52
C ILE A 149 17.50 -19.19 -5.13
N LYS A 150 18.35 -18.68 -6.03
CA LYS A 150 19.44 -19.45 -6.60
C LYS A 150 20.46 -19.91 -5.57
N LYS A 151 20.85 -19.01 -4.66
CA LYS A 151 21.79 -19.31 -3.57
C LYS A 151 21.20 -20.38 -2.64
N GLU A 152 19.91 -20.31 -2.34
CA GLU A 152 19.22 -21.33 -1.53
C GLU A 152 19.13 -22.68 -2.26
N ILE A 153 18.84 -22.71 -3.56
CA ILE A 153 18.90 -23.95 -4.36
C ILE A 153 20.30 -24.56 -4.33
N ALA A 154 21.35 -23.76 -4.50
CA ALA A 154 22.72 -24.25 -4.46
C ALA A 154 23.05 -24.88 -3.10
N LYS A 155 22.71 -24.22 -1.99
CA LYS A 155 22.89 -24.76 -0.64
C LYS A 155 22.10 -26.06 -0.43
N MET A 156 20.85 -26.13 -0.91
CA MET A 156 20.05 -27.35 -0.84
C MET A 156 20.71 -28.49 -1.58
N LEU A 157 21.20 -28.25 -2.80
CA LEU A 157 21.91 -29.27 -3.58
C LEU A 157 23.18 -29.74 -2.88
N ASP A 158 23.96 -28.84 -2.29
CA ASP A 158 25.17 -29.19 -1.54
C ASP A 158 24.84 -30.07 -0.31
N ALA A 159 23.73 -29.79 0.39
CA ALA A 159 23.26 -30.57 1.52
C ALA A 159 22.55 -31.89 1.13
N SER A 160 22.26 -32.09 -0.16
CA SER A 160 21.37 -33.17 -0.66
C SER A 160 22.10 -34.10 -1.65
N PRO A 161 22.98 -34.99 -1.17
CA PRO A 161 23.78 -35.87 -2.03
C PRO A 161 22.93 -36.81 -2.90
N GLY A 162 21.68 -37.10 -2.49
CA GLY A 162 20.75 -37.93 -3.25
C GLY A 162 20.35 -37.32 -4.60
N ILE A 163 20.36 -35.99 -4.73
CA ILE A 163 19.95 -35.29 -5.96
C ILE A 163 21.04 -34.43 -6.59
N SER A 164 22.09 -34.06 -5.84
CA SER A 164 23.11 -33.08 -6.27
C SER A 164 23.73 -33.40 -7.63
N LYS A 165 24.07 -34.67 -7.89
CA LYS A 165 24.63 -35.16 -9.16
C LYS A 165 23.74 -34.94 -10.39
N HIS A 166 22.44 -34.69 -10.18
CA HIS A 166 21.47 -34.46 -11.25
C HIS A 166 21.29 -32.97 -11.56
N PHE A 167 22.03 -32.09 -10.90
CA PHE A 167 22.00 -30.67 -11.14
C PHE A 167 23.40 -30.12 -11.43
N LYS A 168 23.45 -29.05 -12.22
CA LYS A 168 24.65 -28.26 -12.46
C LYS A 168 24.37 -26.81 -12.16
N THR A 169 25.05 -26.27 -11.16
CA THR A 169 24.99 -24.85 -10.81
C THR A 169 26.13 -24.13 -11.52
N VAL A 170 25.81 -23.11 -12.30
CA VAL A 170 26.79 -22.21 -12.92
C VAL A 170 26.49 -20.77 -12.53
N LEU A 171 27.32 -19.79 -12.93
CA LEU A 171 27.17 -18.40 -12.48
C LEU A 171 25.81 -17.77 -12.84
N LYS A 172 25.25 -18.09 -14.02
CA LYS A 172 23.96 -17.53 -14.48
C LYS A 172 22.75 -18.37 -14.10
N GLU A 173 22.84 -19.70 -14.21
CA GLU A 173 21.68 -20.59 -14.02
C GLU A 173 21.96 -21.79 -13.09
N VAL A 174 20.89 -22.47 -12.69
CA VAL A 174 20.92 -23.87 -12.22
C VAL A 174 20.25 -24.73 -13.29
N ARG A 175 20.85 -25.85 -13.67
CA ARG A 175 20.32 -26.76 -14.70
C ARG A 175 20.06 -28.14 -14.13
N CYS A 176 18.87 -28.68 -14.35
CA CYS A 176 18.56 -30.09 -14.11
C CYS A 176 19.06 -30.93 -15.29
N LEU A 177 19.90 -31.93 -15.04
CA LEU A 177 20.52 -32.75 -16.07
C LEU A 177 19.58 -33.84 -16.62
N ILE A 178 18.54 -34.21 -15.85
CA ILE A 178 17.52 -35.20 -16.22
C ILE A 178 16.56 -34.60 -17.25
N THR A 179 15.95 -33.46 -16.90
CA THR A 179 14.92 -32.80 -17.71
C THR A 179 15.49 -31.78 -18.70
N LYS A 180 16.75 -31.37 -18.53
CA LYS A 180 17.38 -30.22 -19.23
C LYS A 180 16.71 -28.88 -18.91
N ASN A 181 15.88 -28.83 -17.86
CA ASN A 181 15.24 -27.61 -17.38
C ASN A 181 16.28 -26.70 -16.74
N LYS A 182 16.05 -25.38 -16.82
CA LYS A 182 16.95 -24.36 -16.24
C LYS A 182 16.19 -23.39 -15.35
N PHE A 183 16.89 -22.85 -14.36
CA PHE A 183 16.44 -21.77 -13.51
C PHE A 183 17.41 -20.59 -13.55
N GLU A 184 16.92 -19.38 -13.80
CA GLU A 184 17.71 -18.14 -13.91
C GLU A 184 17.11 -17.01 -13.05
N PRO A 185 17.91 -16.33 -12.21
CA PRO A 185 17.45 -15.14 -11.49
C PRO A 185 17.49 -13.90 -12.40
N LEU A 186 16.42 -13.10 -12.38
CA LEU A 186 16.26 -11.88 -13.16
C LEU A 186 16.02 -10.67 -12.23
N ALA A 187 16.75 -9.58 -12.50
CA ALA A 187 16.61 -8.32 -11.79
C ALA A 187 15.89 -7.29 -12.66
N THR A 188 14.83 -6.65 -12.14
CA THR A 188 14.09 -5.63 -12.91
C THR A 188 14.96 -4.46 -13.36
N SER A 189 16.02 -4.15 -12.62
CA SER A 189 16.95 -3.06 -12.92
C SER A 189 17.86 -3.34 -14.12
N ASN A 190 18.07 -4.61 -14.48
CA ASN A 190 19.10 -5.01 -15.46
C ASN A 190 18.55 -5.87 -16.60
N ASP A 191 17.45 -6.58 -16.37
CA ASP A 191 16.95 -7.61 -17.28
C ASP A 191 15.64 -7.19 -17.93
N ARG A 192 15.57 -7.34 -19.25
CA ARG A 192 14.30 -7.29 -19.97
C ARG A 192 13.62 -8.65 -19.88
N MET A 193 12.34 -8.64 -19.51
CA MET A 193 11.54 -9.85 -19.29
C MET A 193 10.71 -10.20 -20.52
N ASP A 194 10.40 -9.20 -21.35
CA ASP A 194 9.76 -9.39 -22.65
C ASP A 194 10.62 -10.32 -23.53
N GLY A 195 10.08 -11.48 -23.89
CA GLY A 195 10.75 -12.48 -24.74
C GLY A 195 11.35 -13.68 -24.01
N ARG A 196 11.24 -13.74 -22.68
CA ARG A 196 11.46 -15.01 -21.95
C ARG A 196 10.33 -15.99 -22.27
N LEU A 197 10.54 -17.28 -22.03
CA LEU A 197 9.52 -18.33 -22.17
C LEU A 197 9.37 -19.06 -20.83
N ALA A 198 8.70 -18.43 -19.88
CA ALA A 198 8.57 -19.03 -18.55
C ALA A 198 7.61 -20.23 -18.61
N THR A 199 8.03 -21.35 -18.03
CA THR A 199 7.12 -22.38 -17.55
C THR A 199 6.62 -22.01 -16.16
N GLY A 200 7.53 -21.57 -15.29
CA GLY A 200 7.15 -21.05 -13.99
C GLY A 200 8.03 -19.89 -13.54
N PHE A 201 7.49 -19.01 -12.71
CA PHE A 201 8.29 -17.95 -12.11
C PHE A 201 7.90 -17.70 -10.66
N VAL A 202 8.86 -17.21 -9.88
CA VAL A 202 8.65 -16.71 -8.53
C VAL A 202 8.98 -15.21 -8.52
N ALA A 203 8.00 -14.36 -8.27
CA ALA A 203 8.27 -12.99 -7.88
C ALA A 203 8.38 -12.95 -6.35
N ASP A 204 9.60 -12.74 -5.85
CA ASP A 204 9.87 -12.66 -4.41
C ASP A 204 9.95 -11.19 -3.97
N GLU A 205 9.53 -10.91 -2.75
CA GLU A 205 9.38 -9.56 -2.21
C GLU A 205 8.61 -8.62 -3.15
N VAL A 206 7.45 -9.08 -3.65
CA VAL A 206 6.59 -8.32 -4.59
C VAL A 206 6.27 -6.91 -4.08
N GLY A 207 6.12 -6.73 -2.77
CA GLY A 207 5.86 -5.43 -2.17
C GLY A 207 7.02 -4.43 -2.31
N ALA A 208 8.22 -4.87 -2.68
CA ALA A 208 9.36 -4.02 -3.02
C ALA A 208 9.39 -3.57 -4.49
N LEU A 209 8.54 -4.15 -5.35
CA LEU A 209 8.51 -3.79 -6.76
C LEU A 209 7.88 -2.40 -6.94
N LYS A 210 8.47 -1.60 -7.82
CA LYS A 210 7.98 -0.24 -8.12
C LYS A 210 6.76 -0.22 -9.03
N THR A 211 6.61 -1.24 -9.88
CA THR A 211 5.54 -1.36 -10.88
C THR A 211 5.16 -2.83 -11.06
N SER A 212 3.99 -3.08 -11.65
CA SER A 212 3.48 -4.43 -11.96
C SER A 212 4.15 -5.07 -13.18
N TYR A 213 4.90 -4.30 -14.00
CA TYR A 213 5.57 -4.76 -15.22
C TYR A 213 6.29 -6.11 -15.08
N PRO A 214 7.08 -6.38 -14.02
CA PRO A 214 7.82 -7.64 -13.91
C PRO A 214 6.89 -8.86 -13.78
N ILE A 215 5.74 -8.70 -13.14
CA ILE A 215 4.73 -9.76 -13.02
C ILE A 215 4.03 -9.93 -14.38
N GLU A 216 3.55 -8.84 -14.96
CA GLU A 216 2.81 -8.84 -16.22
C GLU A 216 3.64 -9.40 -17.39
N ALA A 217 4.92 -9.03 -17.48
CA ALA A 217 5.83 -9.53 -18.52
C ALA A 217 6.05 -11.05 -18.39
N MET A 218 6.19 -11.54 -17.16
CA MET A 218 6.36 -12.97 -16.90
C MET A 218 5.07 -13.75 -17.14
N GLU A 219 3.90 -13.25 -16.74
CA GLU A 219 2.62 -13.87 -17.05
C GLU A 219 2.36 -13.92 -18.56
N SER A 220 2.66 -12.84 -19.27
CA SER A 220 2.58 -12.77 -20.74
C SER A 220 3.49 -13.79 -21.41
N SER A 221 4.69 -14.04 -20.86
CA SER A 221 5.61 -15.05 -21.37
C SER A 221 5.09 -16.50 -21.30
N GLN A 222 4.04 -16.75 -20.51
CA GLN A 222 3.48 -18.07 -20.25
C GLN A 222 2.30 -18.45 -21.18
N LEU A 223 1.92 -17.59 -22.13
CA LEU A 223 0.68 -17.76 -22.91
C LEU A 223 0.54 -19.14 -23.59
N ASN A 224 1.64 -19.68 -24.12
CA ASN A 224 1.66 -20.96 -24.84
C ASN A 224 2.16 -22.14 -23.99
N THR A 225 2.36 -21.96 -22.69
CA THR A 225 2.94 -22.97 -21.81
C THR A 225 1.86 -23.80 -21.12
N LEU A 226 1.87 -25.13 -21.33
CA LEU A 226 1.09 -26.05 -20.52
C LEU A 226 1.62 -26.03 -19.08
N ASN A 227 0.72 -26.05 -18.10
CA ASN A 227 1.07 -26.05 -16.66
C ASN A 227 1.90 -24.84 -16.25
N ARG A 228 1.62 -23.66 -16.82
CA ARG A 228 2.21 -22.41 -16.35
C ARG A 228 1.95 -22.18 -14.85
N LEU A 229 2.90 -21.56 -14.17
CA LEU A 229 2.77 -21.23 -12.75
C LEU A 229 3.46 -19.90 -12.40
N GLY A 230 2.70 -18.92 -11.95
CA GLY A 230 3.23 -17.71 -11.30
C GLY A 230 3.12 -17.83 -9.78
N ILE A 231 4.21 -17.65 -9.04
CA ILE A 231 4.20 -17.65 -7.58
C ILE A 231 4.61 -16.25 -7.11
N LEU A 232 3.67 -15.52 -6.53
CA LEU A 232 3.87 -14.17 -6.02
C LEU A 232 3.95 -14.23 -4.50
N ILE A 233 5.11 -13.86 -3.94
CA ILE A 233 5.35 -13.93 -2.50
C ILE A 233 5.84 -12.60 -1.98
N SER A 234 5.31 -12.18 -0.84
CA SER A 234 5.79 -10.98 -0.17
C SER A 234 5.53 -11.02 1.33
N THR A 235 6.27 -10.17 2.04
CA THR A 235 5.83 -9.62 3.32
C THR A 235 5.00 -8.36 3.08
N ALA A 236 4.32 -7.82 4.10
CA ALA A 236 3.83 -6.45 3.98
C ALA A 236 5.02 -5.47 3.85
N TYR A 237 4.77 -4.39 3.12
CA TYR A 237 5.69 -3.28 2.92
C TYR A 237 5.07 -2.00 3.46
N ASP A 238 5.93 -1.02 3.73
CA ASP A 238 5.54 0.24 4.31
C ASP A 238 4.90 1.18 3.27
N THR A 239 4.49 0.70 2.10
CA THR A 239 3.76 1.52 1.13
C THR A 239 2.51 0.77 0.70
N MET A 240 1.36 1.45 0.63
CA MET A 240 0.16 0.85 0.04
C MET A 240 0.20 0.83 -1.49
N HIS A 241 1.02 1.69 -2.11
CA HIS A 241 1.24 1.71 -3.55
C HIS A 241 2.34 0.72 -3.95
N ASN A 242 2.00 -0.56 -3.98
CA ASN A 242 2.88 -1.59 -4.54
C ASN A 242 2.04 -2.72 -5.16
N PRO A 243 2.60 -3.49 -6.11
CA PRO A 243 1.85 -4.54 -6.80
C PRO A 243 1.28 -5.61 -5.88
N MET A 244 1.89 -5.88 -4.72
CA MET A 244 1.39 -6.91 -3.80
C MET A 244 0.03 -6.53 -3.22
N VAL A 245 -0.22 -5.24 -2.96
CA VAL A 245 -1.53 -4.77 -2.45
C VAL A 245 -2.61 -5.08 -3.48
N ASP A 246 -2.38 -4.78 -4.75
CA ASP A 246 -3.30 -5.10 -5.85
C ASP A 246 -3.56 -6.61 -5.95
N GLN A 247 -2.52 -7.44 -5.82
CA GLN A 247 -2.66 -8.91 -5.84
C GLN A 247 -3.46 -9.43 -4.64
N ILE A 248 -3.30 -8.83 -3.46
CA ILE A 248 -4.07 -9.18 -2.26
C ILE A 248 -5.52 -8.81 -2.46
N GLU A 249 -5.83 -7.59 -2.91
CA GLU A 249 -7.21 -7.16 -3.15
C GLU A 249 -7.91 -8.02 -4.19
N PHE A 250 -7.22 -8.34 -5.28
CA PHE A 250 -7.73 -9.25 -6.31
C PHE A 250 -8.01 -10.64 -5.73
N ALA A 251 -7.05 -11.22 -4.99
CA ALA A 251 -7.22 -12.50 -4.32
C ALA A 251 -8.39 -12.50 -3.34
N GLN A 252 -8.55 -11.43 -2.56
CA GLN A 252 -9.69 -11.29 -1.64
C GLN A 252 -11.03 -11.26 -2.40
N LYS A 253 -11.13 -10.50 -3.50
CA LYS A 253 -12.33 -10.46 -4.36
C LYS A 253 -12.66 -11.82 -4.97
N VAL A 254 -11.65 -12.58 -5.40
CA VAL A 254 -11.83 -13.95 -5.91
C VAL A 254 -12.31 -14.89 -4.79
N MET A 255 -11.62 -14.86 -3.65
CA MET A 255 -11.99 -15.68 -2.49
C MET A 255 -13.40 -15.34 -2.00
N ASP A 256 -13.82 -14.06 -2.05
CA ASP A 256 -15.15 -13.57 -1.68
C ASP A 256 -16.23 -13.78 -2.75
N GLY A 257 -15.87 -14.35 -3.92
CA GLY A 257 -16.81 -14.69 -4.99
C GLY A 257 -17.27 -13.49 -5.83
N HIS A 258 -16.63 -12.33 -5.66
CA HIS A 258 -16.89 -11.13 -6.46
C HIS A 258 -16.26 -11.21 -7.86
N ILE A 259 -15.19 -12.00 -8.01
CA ILE A 259 -14.52 -12.28 -9.28
C ILE A 259 -14.43 -13.79 -9.43
N ASN A 260 -14.81 -14.31 -10.60
CA ASN A 260 -14.68 -15.73 -10.89
C ASN A 260 -13.31 -16.03 -11.53
N ASP A 261 -12.38 -16.57 -10.73
CA ASP A 261 -11.09 -17.07 -11.20
C ASP A 261 -10.74 -18.37 -10.46
N GLU A 262 -11.07 -19.52 -11.07
CA GLU A 262 -10.81 -20.85 -10.51
C GLU A 262 -9.31 -21.26 -10.58
N THR A 263 -8.45 -20.42 -11.21
CA THR A 263 -7.02 -20.69 -11.44
C THR A 263 -6.09 -19.97 -10.47
N LEU A 264 -6.63 -19.09 -9.62
CA LEU A 264 -5.91 -18.39 -8.56
C LEU A 264 -5.98 -19.15 -7.23
N PHE A 265 -4.83 -19.42 -6.63
CA PHE A 265 -4.71 -19.87 -5.25
C PHE A 265 -4.08 -18.77 -4.39
N ALA A 266 -4.61 -18.52 -3.20
CA ALA A 266 -4.05 -17.49 -2.32
C ALA A 266 -4.04 -17.93 -0.85
N LEU A 267 -2.93 -17.66 -0.16
CA LEU A 267 -2.80 -17.74 1.28
C LEU A 267 -2.38 -16.37 1.83
N LEU A 268 -3.28 -15.75 2.59
CA LEU A 268 -3.14 -14.39 3.10
C LEU A 268 -2.99 -14.40 4.63
N TYR A 269 -1.77 -14.57 5.12
CA TYR A 269 -1.48 -14.59 6.57
C TYR A 269 -1.38 -13.16 7.09
N LYS A 270 -2.51 -12.63 7.58
CA LYS A 270 -2.61 -11.34 8.29
C LYS A 270 -3.74 -11.41 9.32
N PRO A 271 -3.69 -10.63 10.42
CA PRO A 271 -4.74 -10.63 11.42
C PRO A 271 -6.08 -10.16 10.84
N ASP A 272 -7.19 -10.75 11.30
CA ASP A 272 -8.54 -10.26 10.97
C ASP A 272 -8.80 -8.89 11.59
N ASN A 273 -8.39 -8.69 12.85
CA ASN A 273 -8.46 -7.40 13.53
C ASN A 273 -7.06 -6.77 13.64
N MET A 274 -6.74 -5.87 12.71
CA MET A 274 -5.44 -5.18 12.69
C MET A 274 -5.27 -4.17 13.84
N LYS A 275 -6.36 -3.73 14.48
CA LYS A 275 -6.28 -2.79 15.61
C LYS A 275 -5.78 -3.48 16.88
N ASP A 276 -6.10 -4.76 17.06
CA ASP A 276 -5.64 -5.59 18.18
C ASP A 276 -4.33 -6.34 17.86
N TRP A 277 -3.35 -5.61 17.33
CA TRP A 277 -2.05 -6.14 16.91
C TRP A 277 -1.19 -6.64 18.09
N THR A 278 -1.55 -6.30 19.32
CA THR A 278 -0.85 -6.71 20.54
C THR A 278 -1.25 -8.09 21.04
N SER A 279 -2.33 -8.67 20.52
CA SER A 279 -2.83 -9.99 20.95
C SER A 279 -1.91 -11.14 20.51
N ASP A 280 -1.97 -12.26 21.25
CA ASP A 280 -1.35 -13.53 20.83
C ASP A 280 -2.05 -14.08 19.58
N GLU A 281 -3.35 -13.84 19.43
CA GLU A 281 -4.11 -14.23 18.25
C GLU A 281 -3.57 -13.57 16.98
N ALA A 282 -3.33 -12.25 16.98
CA ALA A 282 -2.76 -11.56 15.83
C ALA A 282 -1.39 -12.14 15.42
N LEU A 283 -0.54 -12.48 16.40
CA LEU A 283 0.75 -13.13 16.12
C LEU A 283 0.58 -14.47 15.42
N LEU A 284 -0.30 -15.34 15.95
CA LEU A 284 -0.52 -16.69 15.42
C LEU A 284 -1.13 -16.65 14.02
N GLN A 285 -2.12 -15.77 13.78
CA GLN A 285 -2.77 -15.61 12.48
C GLN A 285 -1.80 -15.15 11.37
N ALA A 286 -0.79 -14.35 11.70
CA ALA A 286 0.20 -13.86 10.73
C ALA A 286 1.43 -14.76 10.56
N ASN A 287 1.71 -15.64 11.53
CA ASN A 287 2.96 -16.41 11.61
C ASN A 287 2.68 -17.92 11.75
N PRO A 288 2.20 -18.61 10.69
CA PRO A 288 1.81 -20.02 10.77
C PRO A 288 2.96 -20.95 11.18
N LEU A 289 4.21 -20.61 10.81
CA LEU A 289 5.38 -21.41 11.21
C LEU A 289 5.67 -21.32 12.72
N ALA A 290 5.31 -20.22 13.38
CA ALA A 290 5.55 -20.05 14.82
C ALA A 290 4.65 -20.98 15.66
N ILE A 291 3.54 -21.47 15.09
CA ILE A 291 2.63 -22.42 15.73
C ILE A 291 3.31 -23.77 15.94
N GLU A 292 4.19 -24.18 15.01
CA GLU A 292 4.91 -25.46 15.08
C GLU A 292 6.30 -25.35 15.71
N LEU A 293 6.78 -24.12 15.98
CA LEU A 293 8.13 -23.85 16.51
C LEU A 293 8.03 -22.90 17.72
N PRO A 294 7.92 -23.43 18.95
CA PRO A 294 7.75 -22.64 20.17
C PRO A 294 8.82 -21.55 20.37
N GLU A 295 10.07 -21.87 20.05
CA GLU A 295 11.20 -20.92 20.12
C GLU A 295 10.98 -19.68 19.25
N ASN A 296 10.37 -19.83 18.06
CA ASN A 296 10.07 -18.70 17.19
C ASN A 296 8.94 -17.85 17.75
N LEU A 297 7.95 -18.47 18.39
CA LEU A 297 6.83 -17.75 19.02
C LEU A 297 7.34 -16.90 20.21
N ASP A 298 8.22 -17.45 21.04
CA ASP A 298 8.81 -16.73 22.17
C ASP A 298 9.62 -15.51 21.70
N GLU A 299 10.41 -15.65 20.64
CA GLU A 299 11.15 -14.54 20.05
C GLU A 299 10.23 -13.48 19.41
N LEU A 300 9.11 -13.89 18.81
CA LEU A 300 8.09 -12.96 18.30
C LEU A 300 7.40 -12.20 19.43
N LYS A 301 7.09 -12.86 20.56
CA LYS A 301 6.53 -12.23 21.76
C LYS A 301 7.48 -11.19 22.34
N LYS A 302 8.76 -11.52 22.52
CA LYS A 302 9.79 -10.53 22.98
C LYS A 302 9.88 -9.31 22.06
N LYS A 303 9.81 -9.52 20.73
CA LYS A 303 9.81 -8.42 19.76
C LYS A 303 8.55 -7.56 19.84
N ARG A 304 7.39 -8.18 20.06
CA ARG A 304 6.12 -7.48 20.27
C ARG A 304 6.21 -6.60 21.52
N ASP A 305 6.68 -7.15 22.63
CA ASP A 305 6.78 -6.42 23.90
C ASP A 305 7.71 -5.21 23.76
N LYS A 306 8.84 -5.38 23.05
CA LYS A 306 9.72 -4.27 22.68
C LYS A 306 9.00 -3.22 21.81
N ALA A 307 8.21 -3.64 20.83
CA ALA A 307 7.47 -2.73 19.96
C ALA A 307 6.34 -1.99 20.71
N ILE A 308 5.70 -2.63 21.69
CA ILE A 308 4.73 -1.98 22.59
C ILE A 308 5.42 -0.89 23.39
N ALA A 309 6.59 -1.17 23.96
CA ALA A 309 7.36 -0.21 24.75
C ALA A 309 8.00 0.91 23.92
N MET A 310 8.22 0.71 22.61
CA MET A 310 8.92 1.65 21.74
C MET A 310 8.06 2.02 20.52
N PRO A 311 7.37 3.18 20.53
CA PRO A 311 6.52 3.63 19.40
C PRO A 311 7.22 3.58 18.04
N SER A 312 8.49 3.97 17.97
CA SER A 312 9.30 3.94 16.74
C SER A 312 9.51 2.54 16.16
N ALA A 313 9.36 1.47 16.95
CA ALA A 313 9.47 0.10 16.51
C ALA A 313 8.11 -0.52 16.09
N GLN A 314 6.98 0.14 16.40
CA GLN A 314 5.65 -0.42 16.12
C GLN A 314 5.39 -0.61 14.64
N THR A 315 5.67 0.38 13.81
CA THR A 315 5.47 0.31 12.36
C THR A 315 6.23 -0.87 11.78
N ASN A 316 7.53 -0.98 12.09
CA ASN A 316 8.34 -2.09 11.61
C ASN A 316 7.81 -3.46 12.08
N PHE A 317 7.37 -3.55 13.34
CA PHE A 317 6.81 -4.78 13.88
C PHE A 317 5.49 -5.16 13.18
N LYS A 318 4.54 -4.24 13.10
CA LYS A 318 3.24 -4.43 12.42
C LYS A 318 3.44 -4.85 10.96
N THR A 319 4.29 -4.14 10.22
CA THR A 319 4.58 -4.46 8.81
C THR A 319 5.30 -5.81 8.68
N LYS A 320 6.43 -6.00 9.35
CA LYS A 320 7.33 -7.14 9.07
C LYS A 320 6.98 -8.43 9.80
N HIS A 321 6.25 -8.34 10.92
CA HIS A 321 5.91 -9.48 11.77
C HIS A 321 4.41 -9.78 11.85
N LEU A 322 3.53 -8.88 11.41
CA LEU A 322 2.08 -9.13 11.38
C LEU A 322 1.46 -8.99 9.97
N ASN A 323 2.24 -8.60 8.96
CA ASN A 323 1.72 -8.24 7.63
C ASN A 323 0.58 -7.22 7.67
N ILE A 324 0.60 -6.33 8.66
CA ILE A 324 -0.30 -5.18 8.68
C ILE A 324 0.38 -4.13 7.81
N PHE A 325 -0.26 -3.77 6.69
CA PHE A 325 0.23 -2.68 5.87
C PHE A 325 0.05 -1.39 6.65
N VAL A 326 1.17 -0.86 7.13
CA VAL A 326 1.23 0.45 7.78
C VAL A 326 1.81 1.39 6.74
N ASP A 327 1.08 2.45 6.38
CA ASP A 327 1.64 3.50 5.53
C ASP A 327 2.92 4.05 6.18
N GLY A 328 4.00 3.93 5.44
CA GLY A 328 5.37 4.18 5.83
C GLY A 328 5.80 5.62 5.62
N ASP A 329 6.77 5.99 6.44
CA ASP A 329 7.04 7.34 6.91
C ASP A 329 5.88 7.91 7.74
N ILE A 330 6.25 8.44 8.92
CA ILE A 330 5.42 9.30 9.76
C ILE A 330 5.16 10.57 8.97
N ALA A 331 4.28 10.45 8.00
CA ALA A 331 3.38 11.50 7.69
C ALA A 331 2.02 10.98 8.13
N GLU A 332 1.62 11.33 9.34
CA GLU A 332 0.28 10.98 9.80
C GLU A 332 -0.72 11.60 8.82
N VAL A 333 -1.82 10.89 8.58
CA VAL A 333 -2.99 11.53 7.96
C VAL A 333 -3.23 12.81 8.76
N TYR A 334 -3.17 13.96 8.09
CA TYR A 334 -3.17 15.25 8.79
C TYR A 334 -4.41 15.39 9.66
N VAL A 335 -5.59 15.15 9.05
CA VAL A 335 -6.89 15.06 9.72
C VAL A 335 -7.72 13.98 9.01
N SER A 336 -8.48 13.18 9.77
CA SER A 336 -9.36 12.17 9.16
C SER A 336 -10.52 12.84 8.41
N THR A 337 -10.97 12.24 7.31
CA THR A 337 -12.14 12.74 6.57
C THR A 337 -13.41 12.73 7.41
N ASP A 338 -13.52 11.79 8.35
CA ASP A 338 -14.68 11.69 9.25
C ASP A 338 -14.70 12.86 10.24
N ASP A 339 -13.55 13.24 10.82
CA ASP A 339 -13.46 14.39 11.70
C ASP A 339 -13.71 15.70 10.94
N LEU A 340 -13.17 15.83 9.72
CA LEU A 340 -13.49 16.97 8.85
C LEU A 340 -14.99 17.07 8.59
N ARG A 341 -15.65 15.97 8.22
CA ARG A 341 -17.07 15.95 7.85
C ARG A 341 -18.02 16.38 8.96
N LYS A 342 -17.61 16.34 10.23
CA LYS A 342 -18.39 16.94 11.35
C LYS A 342 -18.57 18.46 11.21
N GLY A 343 -17.66 19.12 10.48
CA GLY A 343 -17.72 20.53 10.15
C GLY A 343 -18.49 20.87 8.87
N LYS A 344 -19.04 19.88 8.16
CA LYS A 344 -19.66 20.11 6.85
C LYS A 344 -20.99 20.87 6.98
N ILE A 345 -21.10 21.99 6.26
CA ILE A 345 -22.33 22.81 6.19
C ILE A 345 -22.78 22.97 4.73
N SER A 346 -24.08 23.17 4.51
CA SER A 346 -24.65 23.32 3.17
C SER A 346 -24.42 24.70 2.57
N ASN A 347 -24.53 25.75 3.37
CA ASN A 347 -24.16 27.12 3.03
C ASN A 347 -23.65 27.85 4.28
N PHE A 348 -23.07 29.03 4.07
CA PHE A 348 -22.82 30.01 5.11
C PHE A 348 -23.24 31.41 4.62
N ASP A 349 -23.71 32.26 5.52
CA ASP A 349 -24.00 33.67 5.21
C ASP A 349 -22.72 34.51 5.32
N TRP A 350 -22.17 34.86 4.16
CA TRP A 350 -20.92 35.61 4.04
C TRP A 350 -21.11 37.13 4.14
N GLU A 351 -22.34 37.64 4.04
CA GLU A 351 -22.58 39.07 3.94
C GLU A 351 -22.03 39.84 5.15
N GLY A 352 -21.21 40.85 4.89
CA GLY A 352 -20.57 41.69 5.90
C GLY A 352 -19.42 41.03 6.68
N ARG A 353 -19.09 39.76 6.41
CA ARG A 353 -18.03 39.05 7.13
C ARG A 353 -16.64 39.53 6.68
N LYS A 354 -15.74 39.70 7.64
CA LYS A 354 -14.31 39.85 7.35
C LYS A 354 -13.73 38.50 6.94
N VAL A 355 -12.98 38.47 5.84
CA VAL A 355 -12.34 37.26 5.32
C VAL A 355 -10.86 37.49 5.03
N HIS A 356 -10.04 36.48 5.33
CA HIS A 356 -8.70 36.37 4.77
C HIS A 356 -8.73 35.38 3.62
N ILE A 357 -7.98 35.71 2.57
CA ILE A 357 -7.86 34.88 1.38
C ILE A 357 -6.50 34.20 1.41
N GLY A 358 -6.49 32.90 1.17
CA GLY A 358 -5.27 32.14 0.98
C GLY A 358 -5.21 31.63 -0.44
N VAL A 359 -4.04 31.76 -1.07
CA VAL A 359 -3.83 31.34 -2.45
C VAL A 359 -2.64 30.38 -2.52
N ASP A 360 -2.79 29.35 -3.34
CA ASP A 360 -1.74 28.41 -3.70
C ASP A 360 -1.59 28.37 -5.23
N LEU A 361 -0.62 29.14 -5.74
CA LEU A 361 -0.37 29.30 -7.18
C LEU A 361 0.62 28.22 -7.65
N ALA A 362 0.12 27.24 -8.40
CA ALA A 362 0.90 26.13 -8.92
C ALA A 362 2.02 26.54 -9.87
N GLN A 363 3.02 25.67 -10.10
CA GLN A 363 3.82 25.76 -11.33
C GLN A 363 2.94 25.29 -12.50
N SER A 364 2.81 26.11 -13.55
CA SER A 364 2.19 25.97 -14.89
C SER A 364 1.40 24.71 -15.33
N ASN A 365 1.67 23.51 -14.79
CA ASN A 365 0.97 22.26 -15.07
C ASN A 365 0.11 21.73 -13.89
N ASP A 366 0.19 22.32 -12.70
CA ASP A 366 -0.49 21.84 -11.50
C ASP A 366 -1.79 22.64 -11.16
N ASN A 367 -2.57 22.19 -10.17
CA ASN A 367 -3.79 22.86 -9.72
C ASN A 367 -3.45 24.13 -8.94
N THR A 368 -4.18 25.21 -9.20
CA THR A 368 -4.16 26.40 -8.34
C THR A 368 -5.38 26.37 -7.42
N ALA A 369 -5.27 26.91 -6.20
CA ALA A 369 -6.41 26.99 -5.30
C ALA A 369 -6.54 28.37 -4.63
N VAL A 370 -7.79 28.74 -4.32
CA VAL A 370 -8.17 29.94 -3.59
C VAL A 370 -9.09 29.52 -2.45
N SER A 371 -8.77 29.94 -1.22
CA SER A 371 -9.59 29.71 -0.03
C SER A 371 -9.99 31.04 0.60
N MET A 372 -11.26 31.21 0.87
CA MET A 372 -11.82 32.33 1.64
C MET A 372 -12.19 31.83 3.04
N VAL A 373 -11.58 32.41 4.07
CA VAL A 373 -11.77 31.98 5.46
C VAL A 373 -12.19 33.15 6.33
N THR A 374 -13.26 32.96 7.11
CA THR A 374 -13.64 33.87 8.20
C THR A 374 -13.45 33.17 9.55
N TYR A 375 -13.29 33.97 10.60
CA TYR A 375 -13.31 33.51 11.99
C TYR A 375 -14.44 34.22 12.72
N ASP A 376 -15.33 33.44 13.32
CA ASP A 376 -16.42 33.94 14.15
C ASP A 376 -15.95 33.97 15.62
N GLU A 377 -15.74 35.17 16.15
CA GLU A 377 -15.20 35.37 17.50
C GLU A 377 -16.15 34.89 18.61
N GLU A 378 -17.46 34.98 18.41
CA GLU A 378 -18.46 34.58 19.40
C GLU A 378 -18.48 33.07 19.60
N THR A 379 -18.35 32.33 18.51
CA THR A 379 -18.37 30.85 18.50
C THR A 379 -16.98 30.23 18.44
N GLU A 380 -15.94 31.06 18.39
CA GLU A 380 -14.53 30.67 18.19
C GLU A 380 -14.35 29.68 17.03
N THR A 381 -15.07 29.90 15.93
CA THR A 381 -15.19 28.94 14.84
C THR A 381 -14.67 29.51 13.53
N PHE A 382 -13.85 28.74 12.83
CA PHE A 382 -13.47 29.05 11.45
C PHE A 382 -14.53 28.56 10.47
N VAL A 383 -14.83 29.36 9.44
CA VAL A 383 -15.66 28.93 8.31
C VAL A 383 -14.92 29.18 7.01
N THR A 384 -14.85 28.16 6.13
CA THR A 384 -14.17 28.26 4.83
C THR A 384 -15.07 27.94 3.64
N LYS A 385 -14.79 28.63 2.53
CA LYS A 385 -15.17 28.24 1.18
C LYS A 385 -13.92 28.24 0.30
N VAL A 386 -13.78 27.22 -0.54
CA VAL A 386 -12.53 26.96 -1.26
C VAL A 386 -12.79 26.43 -2.66
N TRP A 387 -11.94 26.83 -3.60
CA TRP A 387 -12.04 26.51 -5.03
C TRP A 387 -10.70 26.10 -5.61
N ALA A 388 -10.74 25.24 -6.62
CA ALA A 388 -9.57 24.87 -7.42
C ALA A 388 -9.69 25.41 -8.87
N PHE A 389 -8.55 25.60 -9.52
CA PHE A 389 -8.42 26.00 -10.92
C PHE A 389 -7.53 25.01 -11.64
N LEU A 390 -7.96 24.55 -12.82
CA LEU A 390 -7.25 23.56 -13.61
C LEU A 390 -7.15 23.99 -15.08
N PRO A 391 -6.06 23.64 -15.79
CA PRO A 391 -5.95 23.90 -17.23
C PRO A 391 -6.91 23.02 -18.03
N GLU A 392 -7.77 23.64 -18.86
CA GLU A 392 -8.85 22.94 -19.57
C GLU A 392 -8.34 21.79 -20.45
N GLY A 393 -7.25 22.04 -21.19
CA GLY A 393 -6.64 21.07 -22.10
C GLY A 393 -6.00 19.86 -21.42
N LYS A 394 -5.95 19.82 -20.08
CA LYS A 394 -5.40 18.68 -19.30
C LYS A 394 -6.43 17.96 -18.44
N VAL A 395 -7.70 18.39 -18.45
CA VAL A 395 -8.74 17.82 -17.58
C VAL A 395 -8.84 16.31 -17.75
N GLU A 396 -8.87 15.81 -18.98
CA GLU A 396 -9.02 14.37 -19.27
C GLU A 396 -7.84 13.53 -18.74
N ASP A 397 -6.61 14.04 -18.87
CA ASP A 397 -5.42 13.36 -18.36
C ASP A 397 -5.39 13.38 -16.83
N LYS A 398 -5.79 14.50 -16.21
CA LYS A 398 -5.88 14.62 -14.75
C LYS A 398 -6.97 13.73 -14.17
N MET A 399 -8.13 13.60 -14.82
CA MET A 399 -9.19 12.66 -14.41
C MET A 399 -8.69 11.21 -14.40
N LYS A 400 -7.91 10.80 -15.41
CA LYS A 400 -7.33 9.45 -15.48
C LYS A 400 -6.28 9.20 -14.40
N LEU A 401 -5.42 10.18 -14.14
CA LEU A 401 -4.32 10.08 -13.18
C LEU A 401 -4.81 10.15 -11.74
N GLU A 402 -5.64 11.15 -11.43
CA GLU A 402 -6.04 11.50 -10.06
C GLU A 402 -7.34 10.80 -9.63
N LYS A 403 -8.03 10.11 -10.57
CA LYS A 403 -9.29 9.39 -10.32
C LYS A 403 -10.40 10.28 -9.75
N VAL A 404 -10.35 11.58 -10.03
CA VAL A 404 -11.37 12.58 -9.66
C VAL A 404 -12.11 13.00 -10.93
N ASP A 405 -13.44 12.99 -10.89
CA ASP A 405 -14.26 13.52 -12.00
C ASP A 405 -14.36 15.05 -11.92
N TYR A 406 -13.37 15.72 -12.50
CA TYR A 406 -13.28 17.18 -12.50
C TYR A 406 -14.43 17.87 -13.25
N ARG A 407 -15.09 17.20 -14.19
CA ARG A 407 -16.28 17.74 -14.88
C ARG A 407 -17.48 17.79 -13.93
N VAL A 408 -17.63 16.80 -13.06
CA VAL A 408 -18.63 16.84 -11.97
C VAL A 408 -18.29 17.94 -10.96
N MET A 409 -17.02 18.05 -10.56
CA MET A 409 -16.58 19.07 -9.60
C MET A 409 -16.82 20.49 -10.12
N GLU A 410 -16.60 20.74 -11.42
CA GLU A 410 -16.88 22.03 -12.06
C GLU A 410 -18.38 22.35 -12.04
N ARG A 411 -19.25 21.39 -12.43
CA ARG A 411 -20.71 21.59 -12.36
C ARG A 411 -21.23 21.87 -10.95
N GLN A 412 -20.51 21.41 -9.93
CA GLN A 412 -20.81 21.67 -8.51
C GLN A 412 -20.21 22.99 -8.01
N GLY A 413 -19.44 23.70 -8.84
CA GLY A 413 -18.77 24.95 -8.48
C GLY A 413 -17.56 24.75 -7.57
N PHE A 414 -16.99 23.54 -7.47
CA PHE A 414 -15.82 23.25 -6.63
C PHE A 414 -14.50 23.57 -7.33
N CYS A 415 -14.51 23.57 -8.66
CA CYS A 415 -13.37 23.98 -9.46
C CYS A 415 -13.78 24.69 -10.75
N PHE A 416 -12.84 25.39 -11.38
CA PHE A 416 -13.03 26.07 -12.66
C PHE A 416 -11.92 25.69 -13.63
N PHE A 417 -12.25 25.60 -14.91
CA PHE A 417 -11.24 25.45 -15.96
C PHE A 417 -10.74 26.82 -16.42
N SER A 418 -9.43 26.97 -16.51
CA SER A 418 -8.77 28.24 -16.84
C SER A 418 -7.60 27.99 -17.79
N GLY A 419 -7.56 28.74 -18.89
CA GLY A 419 -6.59 28.54 -19.95
C GLY A 419 -6.67 27.16 -20.61
N ASP A 420 -5.71 26.84 -21.48
CA ASP A 420 -5.68 25.58 -22.25
C ASP A 420 -4.61 24.62 -21.69
N LYS A 421 -3.34 24.80 -22.05
CA LYS A 421 -2.23 23.95 -21.56
C LYS A 421 -1.72 24.33 -20.19
N VAL A 422 -1.90 25.59 -19.81
CA VAL A 422 -1.47 26.19 -18.54
C VAL A 422 -2.59 27.07 -18.02
N ILE A 423 -2.66 27.21 -16.70
CA ILE A 423 -3.63 28.09 -16.04
C ILE A 423 -3.36 29.54 -16.44
N ASN A 424 -4.42 30.29 -16.74
CA ASN A 424 -4.33 31.73 -16.93
C ASN A 424 -4.47 32.43 -15.57
N TYR A 425 -3.36 32.92 -15.02
CA TYR A 425 -3.39 33.63 -13.73
C TYR A 425 -4.31 34.86 -13.72
N GLY A 426 -4.60 35.47 -14.88
CA GLY A 426 -5.59 36.55 -14.97
C GLY A 426 -6.99 36.15 -14.51
N ASP A 427 -7.37 34.89 -14.72
CA ASP A 427 -8.67 34.37 -14.29
C ASP A 427 -8.72 34.26 -12.76
N ILE A 428 -7.61 33.86 -12.13
CA ILE A 428 -7.48 33.74 -10.67
C ILE A 428 -7.41 35.12 -10.01
N GLU A 429 -6.63 36.03 -10.59
CA GLU A 429 -6.52 37.41 -10.13
C GLU A 429 -7.91 38.07 -10.10
N LYS A 430 -8.65 37.99 -11.22
CA LYS A 430 -10.00 38.51 -11.32
C LYS A 430 -10.95 37.81 -10.35
N PHE A 431 -10.89 36.49 -10.25
CA PHE A 431 -11.72 35.73 -9.32
C PHE A 431 -11.55 36.24 -7.88
N VAL A 432 -10.30 36.46 -7.43
CA VAL A 432 -10.01 36.99 -6.09
C VAL A 432 -10.53 38.42 -5.92
N MET A 433 -10.36 39.29 -6.91
CA MET A 433 -10.88 40.67 -6.85
C MET A 433 -12.41 40.70 -6.76
N ASP A 434 -13.08 39.83 -7.50
CA ASP A 434 -14.54 39.75 -7.56
C ASP A 434 -15.16 39.12 -6.28
N LEU A 435 -14.36 38.51 -5.38
CA LEU A 435 -14.90 37.88 -4.16
C LEU A 435 -15.63 38.87 -3.26
N ALA A 436 -15.10 40.09 -3.10
CA ALA A 436 -15.69 41.12 -2.25
C ALA A 436 -17.12 41.45 -2.68
N ASP A 437 -17.34 41.63 -3.99
CA ASP A 437 -18.64 41.97 -4.55
C ASP A 437 -19.58 40.75 -4.62
N ASN A 438 -19.06 39.59 -5.04
CA ASN A 438 -19.86 38.38 -5.22
C ASN A 438 -20.41 37.81 -3.91
N TYR A 439 -19.62 37.90 -2.83
CA TYR A 439 -19.99 37.38 -1.50
C TYR A 439 -20.34 38.48 -0.50
N ARG A 440 -20.24 39.76 -0.89
CA ARG A 440 -20.45 40.93 -0.03
C ARG A 440 -19.61 40.88 1.24
N VAL A 441 -18.34 40.47 1.10
CA VAL A 441 -17.37 40.30 2.20
C VAL A 441 -16.38 41.45 2.26
N VAL A 442 -15.77 41.65 3.43
CA VAL A 442 -14.65 42.57 3.61
C VAL A 442 -13.34 41.77 3.56
N VAL A 443 -12.57 41.90 2.49
CA VAL A 443 -11.28 41.22 2.34
C VAL A 443 -10.23 41.92 3.20
N GLY A 444 -9.68 41.20 4.18
CA GLY A 444 -8.64 41.71 5.08
C GLY A 444 -7.23 41.63 4.48
N GLN A 445 -6.76 40.41 4.21
CA GLN A 445 -5.42 40.14 3.69
C GLN A 445 -5.44 38.93 2.76
N ILE A 446 -4.50 38.90 1.81
CA ILE A 446 -4.28 37.81 0.86
C ILE A 446 -2.92 37.16 1.15
N GLY A 447 -2.92 35.91 1.65
CA GLY A 447 -1.74 35.14 1.97
C GLY A 447 -1.31 34.23 0.81
N TYR A 448 -0.02 34.24 0.47
CA TYR A 448 0.50 33.51 -0.70
C TYR A 448 1.92 32.96 -0.47
N ASP A 449 2.30 31.92 -1.22
CA ASP A 449 3.71 31.53 -1.37
C ASP A 449 4.38 32.35 -2.49
N ARG A 450 5.61 32.80 -2.26
CA ARG A 450 6.36 33.69 -3.16
C ARG A 450 6.51 33.14 -4.58
N TYR A 451 6.69 31.83 -4.73
CA TYR A 451 6.92 31.22 -6.04
C TYR A 451 5.68 31.34 -6.94
N ASN A 452 5.87 31.89 -8.14
CA ASN A 452 4.82 32.17 -9.16
C ASN A 452 3.76 33.23 -8.81
N ALA A 453 3.85 33.88 -7.64
CA ALA A 453 2.83 34.83 -7.18
C ALA A 453 3.11 36.31 -7.48
N MET A 454 4.37 36.69 -7.70
CA MET A 454 4.78 38.11 -7.77
C MET A 454 3.98 38.97 -8.75
N SER A 455 3.59 38.41 -9.91
CA SER A 455 2.78 39.16 -10.88
C SER A 455 1.34 39.35 -10.42
N SER A 456 0.73 38.35 -9.77
CA SER A 456 -0.62 38.45 -9.24
C SER A 456 -0.67 39.38 -8.03
N VAL A 457 0.37 39.33 -7.20
CA VAL A 457 0.55 40.20 -6.02
C VAL A 457 0.52 41.67 -6.41
N ASN A 458 1.34 42.10 -7.38
CA ASN A 458 1.37 43.50 -7.81
C ASN A 458 -0.02 43.99 -8.24
N LYS A 459 -0.78 43.15 -8.97
CA LYS A 459 -2.13 43.51 -9.42
C LYS A 459 -3.14 43.58 -8.29
N TRP A 460 -3.03 42.71 -7.29
CA TRP A 460 -3.87 42.80 -6.09
C TRP A 460 -3.55 44.04 -5.27
N GLU A 461 -2.27 44.39 -5.12
CA GLU A 461 -1.86 45.62 -4.43
C GLU A 461 -2.29 46.88 -5.19
N ASP A 462 -2.15 46.91 -6.52
CA ASP A 462 -2.66 47.99 -7.38
C ASP A 462 -4.19 48.14 -7.27
N ALA A 463 -4.91 47.04 -7.03
CA ALA A 463 -6.35 47.03 -6.78
C ALA A 463 -6.72 47.36 -5.31
N GLY A 464 -5.73 47.63 -4.45
CA GLY A 464 -5.92 48.06 -3.06
C GLY A 464 -6.00 46.95 -2.03
N PHE A 465 -5.69 45.69 -2.40
CA PHE A 465 -5.65 44.58 -1.45
C PHE A 465 -4.31 44.52 -0.70
N ASN A 466 -4.37 44.16 0.58
CA ASN A 466 -3.18 43.88 1.38
C ASN A 466 -2.70 42.45 1.15
N THR A 467 -1.47 42.25 0.68
CA THR A 467 -0.90 40.93 0.40
C THR A 467 0.22 40.59 1.39
N VAL A 468 0.34 39.31 1.75
CA VAL A 468 1.32 38.83 2.73
C VAL A 468 2.04 37.59 2.20
N GLU A 469 3.37 37.68 2.07
CA GLU A 469 4.22 36.55 1.70
C GLU A 469 4.33 35.56 2.88
N ILE A 470 3.95 34.31 2.65
CA ILE A 470 4.02 33.20 3.61
C ILE A 470 5.06 32.20 3.14
N LYS A 471 6.19 32.15 3.86
CA LYS A 471 7.26 31.19 3.58
C LYS A 471 6.76 29.76 3.82
N GLN A 472 6.84 28.92 2.79
CA GLN A 472 6.42 27.51 2.83
C GLN A 472 7.45 26.61 3.52
N HIS A 473 7.69 26.88 4.81
CA HIS A 473 8.60 26.12 5.66
C HIS A 473 7.91 25.76 6.99
N SER A 474 8.27 24.61 7.57
CA SER A 474 7.69 24.11 8.83
C SER A 474 7.68 25.16 9.94
N SER A 475 8.78 25.90 10.10
CA SER A 475 8.92 26.93 11.13
C SER A 475 7.91 28.09 11.02
N VAL A 476 7.29 28.31 9.86
CA VAL A 476 6.31 29.37 9.62
C VAL A 476 4.89 28.80 9.58
N LEU A 477 4.70 27.65 8.94
CA LEU A 477 3.39 27.04 8.76
C LEU A 477 2.92 26.20 9.94
N HIS A 478 3.83 25.81 10.84
CA HIS A 478 3.48 24.94 11.97
C HIS A 478 2.34 25.48 12.84
N PRO A 479 2.36 26.76 13.29
CA PRO A 479 1.27 27.29 14.10
C PRO A 479 -0.10 27.22 13.41
N ALA A 480 -0.17 27.62 12.13
CA ALA A 480 -1.41 27.60 11.35
C ALA A 480 -1.90 26.17 11.06
N THR A 481 -0.98 25.27 10.73
CA THR A 481 -1.27 23.85 10.47
C THR A 481 -1.78 23.17 11.74
N LYS A 482 -1.17 23.47 12.89
CA LYS A 482 -1.61 22.95 14.19
C LYS A 482 -2.98 23.53 14.58
N LEU A 483 -3.17 24.85 14.46
CA LEU A 483 -4.43 25.53 14.77
C LEU A 483 -5.59 24.96 13.96
N LEU A 484 -5.43 24.81 12.65
CA LEU A 484 -6.47 24.25 11.79
C LEU A 484 -6.80 22.80 12.21
N LYS A 485 -5.80 21.98 12.53
CA LYS A 485 -5.99 20.60 13.00
C LYS A 485 -6.80 20.56 14.29
N GLU A 486 -6.43 21.39 15.26
CA GLU A 486 -7.12 21.51 16.55
C GLU A 486 -8.56 21.99 16.37
N MET A 487 -8.80 22.95 15.47
CA MET A 487 -10.14 23.46 15.20
C MET A 487 -11.04 22.40 14.56
N VAL A 488 -10.51 21.56 13.66
CA VAL A 488 -11.28 20.42 13.11
C VAL A 488 -11.58 19.39 14.19
N LEU A 489 -10.58 18.99 14.99
CA LEU A 489 -10.75 17.96 16.02
C LEU A 489 -11.72 18.40 17.14
N ASN A 490 -11.79 19.70 17.42
CA ASN A 490 -12.72 20.28 18.39
C ASN A 490 -14.07 20.69 17.75
N GLU A 491 -14.33 20.31 16.49
CA GLU A 491 -15.56 20.63 15.75
C GLU A 491 -15.84 22.14 15.54
N LYS A 492 -14.81 22.97 15.75
CA LYS A 492 -14.74 24.44 15.58
C LYS A 492 -14.23 24.88 14.20
N PHE A 493 -14.20 23.98 13.24
CA PHE A 493 -13.93 24.30 11.84
C PHE A 493 -15.11 23.85 10.99
N LYS A 494 -15.71 24.79 10.25
CA LYS A 494 -16.80 24.55 9.31
C LYS A 494 -16.36 24.82 7.88
N TYR A 495 -16.91 24.07 6.94
CA TYR A 495 -16.67 24.30 5.52
C TYR A 495 -17.96 24.04 4.72
N GLU A 496 -18.19 24.88 3.72
CA GLU A 496 -19.25 24.60 2.75
C GLU A 496 -18.94 23.30 2.00
N ALA A 497 -19.96 22.44 1.89
CA ALA A 497 -19.86 21.11 1.32
C ALA A 497 -19.11 21.11 -0.02
N ASN A 498 -17.90 20.56 0.00
CA ASN A 498 -17.01 20.52 -1.16
C ASN A 498 -16.28 19.16 -1.19
N GLN A 499 -16.69 18.28 -2.10
CA GLN A 499 -16.12 16.93 -2.21
C GLN A 499 -14.64 16.98 -2.65
N LEU A 500 -14.26 17.96 -3.47
CA LEU A 500 -12.88 18.11 -3.91
C LEU A 500 -11.98 18.52 -2.74
N PHE A 501 -12.47 19.38 -1.84
CA PHE A 501 -11.78 19.73 -0.61
C PHE A 501 -11.63 18.53 0.33
N GLU A 502 -12.68 17.73 0.51
CA GLU A 502 -12.61 16.48 1.30
C GLU A 502 -11.53 15.53 0.77
N ILE A 503 -11.41 15.38 -0.56
CA ILE A 503 -10.35 14.59 -1.20
C ILE A 503 -8.97 15.19 -0.92
N ASN A 504 -8.83 16.52 -0.99
CA ASN A 504 -7.56 17.20 -0.69
C ASN A 504 -7.11 16.96 0.76
N VAL A 505 -8.04 17.00 1.72
CA VAL A 505 -7.73 16.69 3.13
C VAL A 505 -7.40 15.21 3.32
N ALA A 506 -8.12 14.30 2.66
CA ALA A 506 -7.83 12.85 2.71
C ALA A 506 -6.41 12.52 2.21
N ASN A 507 -5.96 13.23 1.18
CA ASN A 507 -4.64 13.05 0.58
C ASN A 507 -3.51 13.57 1.47
N ALA A 508 -3.82 14.51 2.37
CA ALA A 508 -2.84 15.27 3.12
C ALA A 508 -2.07 14.43 4.15
N ARG A 509 -0.79 14.74 4.25
CA ARG A 509 0.18 14.03 5.07
C ARG A 509 1.01 15.05 5.84
N GLU A 510 0.94 15.01 7.17
CA GLU A 510 1.64 15.93 8.07
C GLU A 510 3.03 15.39 8.40
N VAL A 511 4.08 16.15 8.09
CA VAL A 511 5.47 15.77 8.41
C VAL A 511 6.01 16.64 9.52
N LEU A 512 6.79 16.03 10.41
CA LEU A 512 7.56 16.72 11.43
C LEU A 512 8.96 17.03 10.90
N ASP A 513 9.45 18.25 11.13
CA ASP A 513 10.87 18.57 10.95
C ASP A 513 11.73 18.10 12.13
N ASN A 514 13.04 18.39 12.09
CA ASN A 514 13.98 18.02 13.16
C ASN A 514 13.66 18.65 14.52
N ASN A 515 12.87 19.74 14.54
CA ASN A 515 12.44 20.45 15.74
C ASN A 515 11.03 20.02 16.17
N LEU A 516 10.49 18.92 15.61
CA LEU A 516 9.14 18.43 15.83
C LEU A 516 8.04 19.44 15.44
N SER A 517 8.35 20.38 14.54
CA SER A 517 7.36 21.29 13.96
C SER A 517 6.66 20.61 12.79
N GLY A 518 5.36 20.36 12.93
CA GLY A 518 4.50 19.71 11.95
C GLY A 518 3.92 20.65 10.88
N TYR A 519 3.95 20.23 9.63
CA TYR A 519 3.27 20.92 8.51
C TYR A 519 2.81 19.90 7.45
N VAL A 520 1.81 20.26 6.62
CA VAL A 520 1.39 19.40 5.51
C VAL A 520 2.41 19.45 4.37
N ASN A 521 2.83 18.29 3.87
CA ASN A 521 3.86 18.22 2.83
C ASN A 521 3.29 17.69 1.51
N LYS A 522 3.32 18.52 0.46
CA LYS A 522 2.82 18.15 -0.89
C LYS A 522 3.49 16.88 -1.45
N LYS A 523 4.81 16.72 -1.26
CA LYS A 523 5.55 15.58 -1.82
C LYS A 523 5.31 14.27 -1.09
N LYS A 524 5.03 14.33 0.22
CA LYS A 524 4.68 13.14 1.02
C LYS A 524 3.19 12.79 0.98
N SER A 525 2.35 13.69 0.46
CA SER A 525 0.91 13.47 0.34
C SER A 525 0.58 12.49 -0.79
N THR A 526 -0.56 11.79 -0.65
CA THR A 526 -0.98 10.71 -1.57
C THR A 526 -1.73 11.21 -2.81
N GLY A 527 -1.92 12.52 -2.93
CA GLY A 527 -2.60 13.19 -4.03
C GLY A 527 -2.51 14.71 -3.88
N LYS A 528 -3.38 15.44 -4.59
CA LYS A 528 -3.45 16.91 -4.53
C LYS A 528 -3.93 17.40 -3.18
N ILE A 529 -3.33 18.48 -2.70
CA ILE A 529 -3.64 19.13 -1.42
C ILE A 529 -3.73 20.66 -1.54
N ASP A 530 -3.77 21.18 -2.77
CA ASP A 530 -3.63 22.62 -3.05
C ASP A 530 -4.74 23.44 -2.37
N MET A 531 -5.96 22.90 -2.31
CA MET A 531 -7.07 23.53 -1.60
C MET A 531 -6.82 23.61 -0.09
N LEU A 532 -6.24 22.57 0.52
CA LEU A 532 -5.87 22.59 1.93
C LEU A 532 -4.71 23.56 2.19
N ALA A 533 -3.72 23.61 1.30
CA ALA A 533 -2.61 24.55 1.40
C ALA A 533 -3.09 26.01 1.35
N ALA A 534 -4.00 26.33 0.42
CA ALA A 534 -4.66 27.63 0.35
C ALA A 534 -5.44 27.95 1.65
N THR A 535 -6.17 26.99 2.21
CA THR A 535 -6.85 27.19 3.50
C THR A 535 -5.87 27.45 4.65
N ILE A 536 -4.75 26.72 4.71
CA ILE A 536 -3.71 26.94 5.73
C ILE A 536 -3.08 28.34 5.59
N ASN A 537 -2.87 28.84 4.38
CA ASN A 537 -2.38 30.20 4.14
C ASN A 537 -3.36 31.25 4.70
N ALA A 538 -4.66 31.07 4.50
CA ALA A 538 -5.67 31.98 5.07
C ALA A 538 -5.74 31.88 6.61
N VAL A 539 -5.67 30.66 7.17
CA VAL A 539 -5.63 30.43 8.62
C VAL A 539 -4.35 30.98 9.25
N HIS A 540 -3.24 31.02 8.52
CA HIS A 540 -2.00 31.65 8.99
C HIS A 540 -2.19 33.14 9.25
N LEU A 541 -2.88 33.86 8.36
CA LEU A 541 -3.20 35.27 8.54
C LEU A 541 -4.09 35.50 9.77
N TRP A 542 -5.15 34.68 9.90
CA TRP A 542 -6.00 34.70 11.10
C TRP A 542 -5.21 34.41 12.37
N ASN A 543 -4.28 33.44 12.34
CA ASN A 543 -3.46 33.11 13.49
C ASN A 543 -2.57 34.28 13.92
N LEU A 544 -2.04 35.06 12.97
CA LEU A 544 -1.29 36.29 13.29
C LEU A 544 -2.21 37.34 13.92
N GLU A 545 -3.36 37.61 13.32
CA GLU A 545 -4.32 38.61 13.82
C GLU A 545 -4.86 38.25 15.22
N LEU A 546 -5.19 36.98 15.48
CA LEU A 546 -5.66 36.50 16.77
C LEU A 546 -4.58 36.57 17.87
N LEU A 547 -3.30 36.50 17.48
CA LEU A 547 -2.19 36.70 18.41
C LEU A 547 -1.99 38.18 18.73
N GLU A 548 -2.10 39.07 17.74
CA GLU A 548 -2.04 40.52 17.92
C GLU A 548 -3.21 41.04 18.77
N GLY A 549 -4.43 40.55 18.55
CA GLY A 549 -5.62 40.92 19.33
C GLY A 549 -5.62 40.47 20.81
N LYS A 550 -4.79 39.48 21.18
CA LYS A 550 -4.58 39.07 22.58
C LYS A 550 -3.59 39.97 23.33
N SER A 551 -2.83 40.80 22.61
CA SER A 551 -1.79 41.70 23.15
C SER A 551 -2.33 43.04 23.67
N VAL A 552 -3.58 43.13 24.15
CA VAL A 552 -4.17 44.37 24.68
C VAL A 552 -3.90 44.56 26.19
N TYR A 553 -3.22 43.61 26.84
CA TYR A 553 -2.79 43.74 28.25
C TYR A 553 -1.51 44.57 28.46
N GLU A 554 -0.88 45.09 27.41
CA GLU A 554 0.26 46.04 27.54
C GLU A 554 -0.14 47.52 27.47
N ASP A 555 -1.38 47.87 27.09
CA ASP A 555 -1.82 49.27 26.92
C ASP A 555 -2.56 49.88 28.12
N ARG A 556 -2.69 49.17 29.25
CA ARG A 556 -3.14 49.80 30.50
C ARG A 556 -1.92 50.23 31.32
N GLY A 557 -1.54 51.49 31.12
CA GLY A 557 -0.47 52.16 31.83
C GLY A 557 -0.43 51.81 33.32
N PHE A 558 0.77 51.51 33.81
CA PHE A 558 1.06 51.21 35.19
C PHE A 558 0.43 52.24 36.14
N ILE A 559 -0.57 51.83 36.91
CA ILE A 559 -0.97 52.55 38.12
C ILE A 559 0.01 52.11 39.21
N MET A 560 1.00 52.95 39.49
CA MET A 560 1.81 52.80 40.71
C MET A 560 0.95 53.23 41.92
N LEU A 561 0.77 52.30 42.85
CA LEU A 561 0.27 52.55 44.21
C LEU A 561 1.44 52.72 45.17
#